data_AF-A0A4Y2R808-F1
#
_entry.id   AF-A0A4Y2R808-F1
#
_cell.length_a   1.000
_cell.length_b   1.000
_cell.length_c   1.000
_cell.angle_alpha   90.00
_cell.angle_beta   90.00
_cell.angle_gamma   90.00
#
_symmetry.space_group_name_H-M   'P 1'
#
loop_
_entity.id
_entity.type
_entity.pdbx_description
1 polymer ?
#
loop_
_entity_poly.entity_id
_entity_poly.type
_entity_poly.pdbx_seq_one_letter_code
_entity_poly.pdbx_strand_id
1 'polypeptide(L)'
;KEEIKRINENAVALDTIFGWCIQGRFSLSELNSEESICSNLLVEEKLSRTLESFWNIESLGVNSPDERLENEEALRLFENSIQQNNDRYEVRLPWINENVILHDNHANAERRFFNLLKQFHLNLNFYKEYKQVINDQIKDGIIEKVDPNATRGERIYYMPHRAVLRKNHSSTKLRVVYDASSKDKNQKSLNDCLLQGPNLVPELLKVLLKFRLHRIVFTADIQKAFLQISVSCEDRDAM
;
A
#
# COMPACT_ATOMS: atom_id res chain seq x y z
N LYS A 1 10.93 -41.18 7.99
CA LYS A 1 9.48 -41.16 8.25
C LYS A 1 9.35 -41.12 9.76
N GLU A 2 8.86 -40.03 10.33
CA GLU A 2 8.66 -39.93 11.78
C GLU A 2 7.57 -40.93 12.19
N GLU A 3 7.92 -41.87 13.07
CA GLU A 3 6.99 -42.87 13.58
C GLU A 3 6.35 -42.30 14.86
N ILE A 4 5.02 -42.11 14.83
CA ILE A 4 4.26 -41.58 15.96
C ILE A 4 3.42 -42.73 16.54
N LYS A 5 3.65 -43.05 17.82
CA LYS A 5 2.88 -44.06 18.56
C LYS A 5 2.09 -43.40 19.67
N ARG A 6 0.77 -43.58 19.63
CA ARG A 6 -0.10 -43.11 20.72
C ARG A 6 0.02 -44.06 21.90
N ILE A 7 0.41 -43.53 23.07
CA ILE A 7 0.54 -44.32 24.30
C ILE A 7 -0.81 -44.33 25.03
N ASN A 8 -1.41 -43.15 25.20
CA ASN A 8 -2.73 -42.99 25.82
C ASN A 8 -3.44 -41.73 25.26
N GLU A 9 -4.52 -41.30 25.90
CA GLU A 9 -5.27 -40.11 25.47
C GLU A 9 -4.43 -38.83 25.51
N ASN A 10 -3.46 -38.74 26.42
CA ASN A 10 -2.72 -37.53 26.78
C ASN A 10 -1.23 -37.58 26.43
N ALA A 11 -0.72 -38.68 25.85
CA ALA A 11 0.69 -38.89 25.55
C ALA A 11 0.94 -39.66 24.25
N VAL A 12 1.98 -39.23 23.53
CA VAL A 12 2.47 -39.83 22.28
C VAL A 12 3.98 -40.01 22.35
N ALA A 13 4.47 -41.11 21.79
CA ALA A 13 5.88 -41.35 21.54
C ALA A 13 6.23 -40.96 20.10
N LEU A 14 7.30 -40.19 19.95
CA LEU A 14 7.84 -39.72 18.68
C LEU A 14 9.21 -40.34 18.48
N ASP A 15 9.39 -41.04 17.36
CA ASP A 15 10.71 -41.51 16.95
C ASP A 15 11.52 -40.34 16.37
N THR A 16 12.59 -39.97 17.06
CA THR A 16 13.50 -38.89 16.66
C THR A 16 14.88 -39.43 16.33
N ILE A 17 15.74 -38.62 15.70
CA ILE A 17 17.14 -39.00 15.43
C ILE A 17 17.96 -39.28 16.71
N PHE A 18 17.45 -38.91 17.89
CA PHE A 18 18.07 -39.15 19.19
C PHE A 18 17.39 -40.28 19.99
N GLY A 19 16.46 -41.01 19.37
CA GLY A 19 15.64 -42.05 20.00
C GLY A 19 14.22 -41.60 20.29
N TRP A 20 13.49 -42.44 21.02
CA TRP A 20 12.07 -42.22 21.35
C TRP A 20 11.90 -41.08 22.35
N CYS A 21 11.13 -40.06 21.98
CA CYS A 21 10.74 -38.95 22.83
C CYS A 21 9.26 -39.05 23.19
N ILE A 22 8.91 -38.95 24.48
CA ILE A 22 7.53 -38.96 24.94
C ILE A 22 7.06 -37.52 25.11
N GLN A 23 5.96 -37.15 24.43
CA GLN A 23 5.32 -35.84 24.55
C GLN A 23 3.90 -36.02 25.06
N GLY A 24 3.52 -35.25 26.07
CA GLY A 24 2.20 -35.36 26.66
C GLY A 24 2.05 -34.57 27.95
N ARG A 25 0.85 -34.58 28.51
CA ARG A 25 0.55 -33.98 29.81
C ARG A 25 0.70 -35.07 30.87
N PHE A 26 1.71 -34.94 31.73
CA PHE A 26 2.03 -35.91 32.78
C PHE A 26 2.11 -35.24 34.16
N SER A 27 1.76 -35.99 35.21
CA SER A 27 2.05 -35.57 36.59
C SER A 27 3.49 -35.96 36.93
N LEU A 28 4.28 -35.00 37.44
CA LEU A 28 5.67 -35.24 37.86
C LEU A 28 5.81 -36.34 38.93
N SER A 29 4.72 -36.67 39.63
CA SER A 29 4.67 -37.72 40.65
C SER A 29 4.76 -39.15 40.11
N GLU A 30 4.66 -39.35 38.78
CA GLU A 30 4.61 -40.68 38.15
C GLU A 30 5.96 -41.11 37.54
N LEU A 31 7.00 -40.28 37.63
CA LEU A 31 8.32 -40.53 37.04
C LEU A 31 9.24 -41.26 38.04
N ASN A 32 9.39 -42.58 37.89
CA ASN A 32 10.19 -43.44 38.76
C ASN A 32 11.52 -43.92 38.14
N SER A 33 12.17 -43.15 37.27
CA SER A 33 13.44 -43.56 36.66
C SER A 33 14.52 -42.48 36.77
N GLU A 34 15.71 -42.84 37.25
CA GLU A 34 16.88 -41.96 37.35
C GLU A 34 17.49 -41.54 35.99
N GLU A 35 17.01 -42.10 34.86
CA GLU A 35 17.62 -41.90 33.51
C GLU A 35 16.78 -41.05 32.55
N SER A 36 15.72 -40.37 33.00
CA SER A 36 14.85 -39.56 32.12
C SER A 36 15.13 -38.06 32.22
N ILE A 37 15.41 -37.40 31.08
CA ILE A 37 15.49 -35.93 30.97
C ILE A 37 14.12 -35.39 30.57
N CYS A 38 13.40 -34.78 31.52
CA CYS A 38 12.14 -34.09 31.26
C CYS A 38 12.38 -32.61 30.93
N SER A 39 11.86 -32.14 29.79
CA SER A 39 11.78 -30.72 29.48
C SER A 39 10.33 -30.24 29.65
N ASN A 40 10.09 -29.44 30.68
CA ASN A 40 8.78 -28.86 30.94
C ASN A 40 8.58 -27.60 30.12
N LEU A 41 7.76 -27.66 29.07
CA LEU A 41 7.28 -26.46 28.38
C LEU A 41 5.98 -25.98 29.03
N LEU A 42 6.11 -25.07 30.00
CA LEU A 42 4.98 -24.33 30.57
C LEU A 42 4.59 -23.21 29.61
N VAL A 43 3.56 -23.43 28.80
CA VAL A 43 2.89 -22.34 28.06
C VAL A 43 1.88 -21.70 29.02
N GLU A 44 2.34 -20.71 29.77
CA GLU A 44 1.49 -19.95 30.68
C GLU A 44 0.61 -18.98 29.87
N GLU A 45 -0.72 -19.18 29.84
CA GLU A 45 -1.69 -18.26 29.18
C GLU A 45 -1.53 -16.79 29.63
N LYS A 46 -0.94 -16.58 30.80
CA LYS A 46 -0.66 -15.26 31.35
C LYS A 46 0.40 -14.53 30.52
N LEU A 47 1.40 -15.23 29.99
CA LEU A 47 2.47 -14.63 29.18
C LEU A 47 1.94 -14.17 27.82
N SER A 48 1.06 -14.96 27.17
CA SER A 48 0.46 -14.54 25.89
C SER A 48 -0.40 -13.30 26.05
N ARG A 49 -1.25 -13.23 27.07
CA ARG A 49 -2.04 -12.01 27.37
C ARG A 49 -1.16 -10.83 27.77
N THR A 50 -0.04 -11.08 28.47
CA THR A 50 0.90 -10.02 28.85
C THR A 50 1.65 -9.49 27.64
N LEU A 51 2.04 -10.36 26.70
CA LEU A 51 2.65 -9.97 25.42
C LEU A 51 1.67 -9.21 24.53
N GLU A 52 0.42 -9.67 24.46
CA GLU A 52 -0.64 -8.99 23.71
C GLU A 52 -0.96 -7.61 24.33
N SER A 53 -1.03 -7.53 25.66
CA SER A 53 -1.17 -6.26 26.37
C SER A 53 0.05 -5.36 26.17
N PHE A 54 1.26 -5.91 26.15
CA PHE A 54 2.49 -5.16 25.91
C PHE A 54 2.51 -4.57 24.49
N TRP A 55 2.20 -5.37 23.46
CA TRP A 55 2.10 -4.90 22.08
C TRP A 55 0.96 -3.91 21.88
N ASN A 56 -0.17 -4.07 22.57
CA ASN A 56 -1.26 -3.09 22.55
C ASN A 56 -0.85 -1.76 23.21
N ILE A 57 -0.09 -1.81 24.31
CA ILE A 57 0.42 -0.61 24.99
C ILE A 57 1.50 0.08 24.14
N GLU A 58 2.39 -0.69 23.50
CA GLU A 58 3.43 -0.16 22.61
C GLU A 58 2.83 0.41 21.31
N SER A 59 1.65 -0.06 20.90
CA SER A 59 0.89 0.46 19.75
C SER A 59 -0.16 1.53 20.11
N LEU A 60 -0.21 2.00 21.37
CA LEU A 60 -1.04 3.14 21.76
C LEU A 60 -0.62 4.38 20.95
N GLY A 61 -1.53 4.89 20.12
CA GLY A 61 -1.30 6.02 19.22
C GLY A 61 -1.04 5.65 17.74
N VAL A 62 -0.98 4.35 17.40
CA VAL A 62 -0.81 3.86 16.02
C VAL A 62 -2.16 3.54 15.36
N ASN A 63 -3.22 3.33 16.14
CA ASN A 63 -4.58 3.09 15.67
C ASN A 63 -5.56 3.94 16.48
N SER A 64 -5.68 5.22 16.12
CA SER A 64 -6.72 6.06 16.74
C SER A 64 -8.12 5.60 16.26
N PRO A 65 -9.16 5.73 17.09
CA PRO A 65 -10.54 5.49 16.65
C PRO A 65 -10.92 6.34 15.43
N ASP A 66 -10.38 7.56 15.35
CA ASP A 66 -10.63 8.51 14.26
C ASP A 66 -10.07 8.00 12.92
N GLU A 67 -8.83 7.49 12.90
CA GLU A 67 -8.24 6.87 11.70
C GLU A 67 -9.05 5.66 11.19
N ARG A 68 -9.69 4.90 12.09
CA ARG A 68 -10.55 3.77 11.68
C ARG A 68 -11.80 4.25 10.96
N LEU A 69 -12.45 5.30 11.49
CA LEU A 69 -13.65 5.88 10.88
C LEU A 69 -13.35 6.50 9.52
N GLU A 70 -12.25 7.25 9.39
CA GLU A 70 -11.81 7.83 8.11
C GLU A 70 -11.51 6.74 7.07
N ASN A 71 -10.90 5.63 7.51
CA ASN A 71 -10.62 4.48 6.64
C ASN A 71 -11.89 3.79 6.14
N GLU A 72 -12.87 3.58 7.03
CA GLU A 72 -14.16 3.00 6.67
C GLU A 72 -14.93 3.90 5.70
N GLU A 73 -14.91 5.22 5.93
CA GLU A 73 -15.56 6.18 5.04
C GLU A 73 -14.90 6.25 3.66
N ALA A 74 -13.56 6.24 3.60
CA ALA A 74 -12.82 6.20 2.34
C ALA A 74 -13.18 4.96 1.51
N LEU A 75 -13.24 3.78 2.15
CA LEU A 75 -13.67 2.54 1.49
C LEU A 75 -15.11 2.65 1.00
N ARG A 76 -16.03 3.16 1.82
CA ARG A 76 -17.44 3.36 1.44
C ARG A 76 -17.57 4.26 0.21
N LEU A 77 -16.84 5.37 0.17
CA LEU A 77 -16.86 6.28 -0.98
C LEU A 77 -16.28 5.61 -2.24
N PHE A 78 -15.20 4.85 -2.10
CA PHE A 78 -14.61 4.10 -3.20
C PHE A 78 -15.58 3.05 -3.76
N GLU A 79 -16.14 2.19 -2.90
CA GLU A 79 -17.07 1.12 -3.29
C GLU A 79 -18.37 1.66 -3.90
N ASN A 80 -18.88 2.79 -3.41
CA ASN A 80 -20.08 3.40 -3.96
C ASN A 80 -19.84 4.13 -5.30
N SER A 81 -18.61 4.54 -5.57
CA SER A 81 -18.27 5.31 -6.77
C SER A 81 -17.69 4.47 -7.90
N ILE A 82 -17.26 3.23 -7.63
CA ILE A 82 -16.65 2.39 -8.64
C ILE A 82 -17.65 2.00 -9.72
N GLN A 83 -17.32 2.34 -10.96
CA GLN A 83 -18.08 1.98 -12.15
C GLN A 83 -17.13 1.35 -13.16
N GLN A 84 -17.61 0.34 -13.88
CA GLN A 84 -16.85 -0.21 -14.99
C GLN A 84 -17.21 0.56 -16.25
N ASN A 85 -16.23 1.25 -16.82
CA ASN A 85 -16.38 2.03 -18.05
C ASN A 85 -15.42 1.47 -19.11
N ASN A 86 -15.97 0.76 -20.10
CA ASN A 86 -15.21 -0.02 -21.09
C ASN A 86 -14.26 -1.03 -20.41
N ASP A 87 -12.95 -0.93 -20.70
CA ASP A 87 -11.89 -1.80 -20.18
C ASP A 87 -11.28 -1.31 -18.85
N ARG A 88 -11.79 -0.20 -18.28
CA ARG A 88 -11.24 0.41 -17.06
C ARG A 88 -12.30 0.57 -15.98
N TYR A 89 -11.81 0.64 -14.75
CA TYR A 89 -12.64 1.06 -13.62
C TYR A 89 -12.53 2.56 -13.46
N GLU A 90 -13.65 3.25 -13.34
CA GLU A 90 -13.74 4.67 -13.04
C GLU A 90 -14.18 4.84 -11.58
N VAL A 91 -13.53 5.74 -10.85
CA VAL A 91 -13.81 6.00 -9.43
C VAL A 91 -13.85 7.51 -9.17
N ARG A 92 -14.57 7.92 -8.12
CA ARG A 92 -14.51 9.30 -7.63
C ARG A 92 -13.39 9.46 -6.61
N LEU A 93 -12.87 10.66 -6.48
CA LEU A 93 -11.86 10.96 -5.45
C LEU A 93 -12.52 10.92 -4.06
N PRO A 94 -11.88 10.30 -3.05
CA PRO A 94 -12.45 10.18 -1.71
C PRO A 94 -12.27 11.49 -0.94
N TRP A 95 -13.03 12.52 -1.29
CA TRP A 95 -13.00 13.82 -0.62
C TRP A 95 -13.33 13.70 0.88
N ILE A 96 -12.59 14.42 1.74
CA ILE A 96 -12.83 14.43 3.20
C ILE A 96 -14.25 14.91 3.54
N ASN A 97 -14.80 15.82 2.74
CA ASN A 97 -16.21 16.18 2.75
C ASN A 97 -16.59 16.88 1.44
N GLU A 98 -17.89 16.94 1.14
CA GLU A 98 -18.41 17.59 -0.08
C GLU A 98 -18.08 19.10 -0.14
N ASN A 99 -17.94 19.75 1.01
CA ASN A 99 -17.68 21.20 1.10
C ASN A 99 -16.19 21.54 1.17
N VAL A 100 -15.30 20.59 0.87
CA VAL A 100 -13.86 20.81 1.00
C VAL A 100 -13.39 21.84 -0.02
N ILE A 101 -12.79 22.93 0.48
CA ILE A 101 -12.27 24.00 -0.37
C ILE A 101 -10.83 23.65 -0.76
N LEU A 102 -10.66 23.22 -2.01
CA LEU A 102 -9.37 23.06 -2.65
C LEU A 102 -9.01 24.38 -3.36
N HIS A 103 -7.95 25.03 -2.88
CA HIS A 103 -7.49 26.28 -3.48
C HIS A 103 -6.71 26.01 -4.76
N ASP A 104 -6.76 26.95 -5.70
CA ASP A 104 -5.93 26.84 -6.89
C ASP A 104 -4.44 26.85 -6.52
N ASN A 105 -3.65 26.06 -7.26
CA ASN A 105 -2.19 25.99 -7.10
C ASN A 105 -1.49 26.42 -8.39
N HIS A 106 -2.16 27.24 -9.20
CA HIS A 106 -1.71 27.60 -10.54
C HIS A 106 -0.34 28.29 -10.52
N ALA A 107 -0.17 29.31 -9.68
CA ALA A 107 1.06 30.09 -9.60
C ALA A 107 2.30 29.22 -9.27
N ASN A 108 2.12 28.21 -8.41
CA ASN A 108 3.19 27.26 -8.08
C ASN A 108 3.49 26.29 -9.21
N ALA A 109 2.46 25.75 -9.86
CA ALA A 109 2.60 24.87 -11.01
C ALA A 109 3.32 25.59 -12.16
N GLU A 110 2.89 26.81 -12.48
CA GLU A 110 3.46 27.66 -13.51
C GLU A 110 4.93 27.99 -13.22
N ARG A 111 5.26 28.44 -12.00
CA ARG A 111 6.65 28.73 -11.61
C ARG A 111 7.56 27.50 -11.76
N ARG A 112 7.09 26.32 -11.37
CA ARG A 112 7.85 25.06 -11.52
C ARG A 112 7.97 24.66 -12.99
N PHE A 113 6.93 24.89 -13.78
CA PHE A 113 6.95 24.67 -15.22
C PHE A 113 7.98 25.56 -15.92
N PHE A 114 8.06 26.85 -15.60
CA PHE A 114 9.09 27.74 -16.16
C PHE A 114 10.52 27.28 -15.84
N ASN A 115 10.76 26.74 -14.65
CA ASN A 115 12.06 26.15 -14.32
C ASN A 115 12.34 24.88 -15.12
N LEU A 116 11.33 24.07 -15.38
CA LEU A 116 11.44 22.90 -16.26
C LEU A 116 11.71 23.32 -17.72
N LEU A 117 11.04 24.36 -18.22
CA LEU A 117 11.31 24.92 -19.56
C LEU A 117 12.77 25.35 -19.72
N LYS A 118 13.35 26.04 -18.72
CA LYS A 118 14.78 26.39 -18.74
C LYS A 118 15.66 25.16 -18.92
N GLN A 119 15.33 24.04 -18.27
CA GLN A 119 16.08 22.78 -18.44
C GLN A 119 15.90 22.18 -19.84
N PHE A 120 14.71 22.28 -20.43
CA PHE A 120 14.47 21.84 -21.81
C PHE A 120 15.32 22.61 -22.82
N HIS A 121 15.48 23.92 -22.64
CA HIS A 121 16.33 24.73 -23.51
C HIS A 121 17.82 24.37 -23.39
N LEU A 122 18.27 23.98 -22.19
CA LEU A 122 19.65 23.57 -21.95
C LEU A 122 19.96 22.15 -22.46
N ASN A 123 18.96 21.26 -22.51
CA ASN A 123 19.15 19.88 -22.92
C ASN A 123 17.99 19.38 -23.80
N LEU A 124 18.22 19.40 -25.12
CA LEU A 124 17.24 18.95 -26.12
C LEU A 124 16.91 17.46 -26.04
N ASN A 125 17.85 16.61 -25.61
CA ASN A 125 17.58 15.18 -25.46
C ASN A 125 16.64 14.94 -24.27
N PHE A 126 16.88 15.63 -23.16
CA PHE A 126 15.97 15.60 -22.01
C PHE A 126 14.56 16.06 -22.39
N TYR A 127 14.43 17.13 -23.18
CA TYR A 127 13.13 17.57 -23.70
C TYR A 127 12.46 16.52 -24.58
N LYS A 128 13.20 15.88 -25.50
CA LYS A 128 12.67 14.81 -26.36
C LYS A 128 12.13 13.63 -25.55
N GLU A 129 12.91 13.14 -24.58
CA GLU A 129 12.49 12.05 -23.69
C GLU A 129 11.26 12.44 -22.86
N TYR A 130 11.24 13.65 -22.30
CA TYR A 130 10.10 14.16 -21.54
C TYR A 130 8.84 14.24 -22.40
N LYS A 131 8.95 14.84 -23.59
CA LYS A 131 7.85 14.98 -24.55
C LYS A 131 7.30 13.61 -24.97
N GLN A 132 8.17 12.62 -25.14
CA GLN A 132 7.75 11.26 -25.45
C GLN A 132 6.89 10.68 -24.32
N VAL A 133 7.29 10.83 -23.05
CA VAL A 133 6.48 10.34 -21.92
C VAL A 133 5.10 10.98 -21.88
N ILE A 134 4.99 12.29 -22.10
CA ILE A 134 3.69 12.98 -22.14
C ILE A 134 2.84 12.51 -23.33
N ASN A 135 3.44 12.35 -24.51
CA ASN A 135 2.72 11.84 -25.68
C ASN A 135 2.22 10.41 -25.48
N ASP A 136 3.03 9.54 -24.86
CA ASP A 136 2.65 8.17 -24.54
C ASP A 136 1.49 8.16 -23.54
N GLN A 137 1.49 9.04 -22.54
CA GLN A 137 0.37 9.18 -21.60
C GLN A 137 -0.92 9.67 -22.28
N ILE A 138 -0.84 10.61 -23.23
CA ILE A 138 -2.01 11.04 -24.02
C ILE A 138 -2.52 9.88 -24.88
N LYS A 139 -1.62 9.17 -25.57
CA LYS A 139 -1.98 8.04 -26.43
C LYS A 139 -2.63 6.91 -25.64
N ASP A 140 -2.12 6.63 -24.45
CA ASP A 140 -2.66 5.62 -23.54
C ASP A 140 -3.94 6.08 -22.81
N GLY A 141 -4.41 7.32 -23.05
CA GLY A 141 -5.58 7.89 -22.37
C GLY A 141 -5.42 8.00 -20.86
N ILE A 142 -4.19 8.26 -20.39
CA ILE A 142 -3.88 8.51 -18.97
C ILE A 142 -4.09 9.99 -18.64
N ILE A 143 -3.75 10.87 -19.58
CA ILE A 143 -3.98 12.32 -19.47
C ILE A 143 -4.69 12.81 -20.72
N GLU A 144 -5.43 13.90 -20.58
CA GLU A 144 -6.14 14.55 -21.68
C GLU A 144 -5.75 16.03 -21.80
N LYS A 145 -6.04 16.61 -22.97
CA LYS A 145 -5.88 18.05 -23.15
C LYS A 145 -7.11 18.74 -22.59
N VAL A 146 -6.90 19.69 -21.68
CA VAL A 146 -7.97 20.54 -21.16
C VAL A 146 -8.50 21.43 -22.29
N ASP A 147 -9.81 21.42 -22.51
CA ASP A 147 -10.48 22.37 -23.40
C ASP A 147 -10.66 23.71 -22.67
N PRO A 148 -10.05 24.81 -23.14
CA PRO A 148 -10.18 26.11 -22.49
C PRO A 148 -11.63 26.66 -22.50
N ASN A 149 -12.50 26.13 -23.35
CA ASN A 149 -13.89 26.56 -23.47
C ASN A 149 -14.90 25.65 -22.74
N ALA A 150 -14.45 24.52 -22.20
CA ALA A 150 -15.33 23.62 -21.45
C ALA A 150 -15.76 24.25 -20.12
N THR A 151 -16.95 23.85 -19.66
CA THR A 151 -17.41 24.16 -18.31
C THR A 151 -16.44 23.52 -17.33
N ARG A 152 -15.79 24.35 -16.50
CA ARG A 152 -14.89 23.86 -15.44
C ARG A 152 -15.70 23.31 -14.29
N GLY A 153 -15.19 22.25 -13.67
CA GLY A 153 -15.71 21.68 -12.44
C GLY A 153 -15.62 22.64 -11.25
N GLU A 154 -16.27 22.26 -10.16
CA GLU A 154 -16.32 23.05 -8.93
C GLU A 154 -14.95 23.15 -8.24
N ARG A 155 -14.09 22.13 -8.41
CA ARG A 155 -12.75 22.06 -7.84
C ARG A 155 -11.73 22.05 -8.97
N ILE A 156 -10.86 23.06 -8.97
CA ILE A 156 -9.78 23.19 -9.96
C ILE A 156 -8.45 23.21 -9.22
N TYR A 157 -7.53 22.34 -9.62
CA TYR A 157 -6.22 22.28 -9.01
C TYR A 157 -5.14 21.98 -10.05
N TYR A 158 -4.07 22.76 -10.01
CA TYR A 158 -2.96 22.62 -10.95
C TYR A 158 -1.82 21.86 -10.27
N MET A 159 -1.65 20.60 -10.64
CA MET A 159 -0.60 19.76 -10.08
C MET A 159 0.74 20.05 -10.79
N PRO A 160 1.77 20.55 -10.06
CA PRO A 160 3.08 20.73 -10.66
C PRO A 160 3.68 19.38 -10.99
N HIS A 161 4.42 19.30 -12.09
CA HIS A 161 5.10 18.08 -12.49
C HIS A 161 6.60 18.29 -12.67
N ARG A 162 7.38 17.22 -12.49
CA ARG A 162 8.83 17.22 -12.69
C ARG A 162 9.33 15.91 -13.27
N ALA A 163 10.49 15.96 -13.90
CA ALA A 163 11.18 14.76 -14.34
C ALA A 163 12.04 14.17 -13.21
N VAL A 164 12.04 12.84 -13.10
CA VAL A 164 12.96 12.07 -12.25
C VAL A 164 13.76 11.14 -13.15
N LEU A 165 15.09 11.27 -13.11
CA LEU A 165 16.01 10.42 -13.86
C LEU A 165 16.46 9.23 -13.01
N ARG A 166 16.23 8.01 -13.50
CA ARG A 166 16.75 6.79 -12.88
C ARG A 166 17.95 6.31 -13.69
N LYS A 167 19.16 6.67 -13.24
CA LYS A 167 20.42 6.34 -13.94
C LYS A 167 20.72 4.83 -14.00
N ASN A 168 20.08 4.01 -13.14
CA ASN A 168 20.46 2.61 -12.91
C ASN A 168 19.36 1.58 -13.22
N HIS A 169 18.31 1.92 -14.00
CA HIS A 169 17.23 0.98 -14.35
C HIS A 169 17.13 0.74 -15.85
N SER A 170 16.83 -0.51 -16.23
CA SER A 170 16.84 -1.01 -17.61
C SER A 170 15.69 -0.52 -18.50
N SER A 171 14.52 -0.15 -17.95
CA SER A 171 13.30 -0.02 -18.76
C SER A 171 12.74 1.40 -18.96
N THR A 172 13.19 2.44 -18.25
CA THR A 172 12.94 3.86 -18.65
C THR A 172 13.84 4.81 -17.87
N LYS A 173 14.64 5.62 -18.57
CA LYS A 173 15.60 6.56 -17.94
C LYS A 173 14.91 7.75 -17.27
N LEU A 174 13.74 8.17 -17.77
CA LEU A 174 13.00 9.34 -17.32
C LEU A 174 11.57 8.97 -16.94
N ARG A 175 11.10 9.52 -15.81
CA ARG A 175 9.68 9.46 -15.38
C ARG A 175 9.18 10.87 -15.09
N VAL A 176 7.94 11.15 -15.47
CA VAL A 176 7.21 12.35 -15.06
C VAL A 176 6.50 12.05 -13.75
N VAL A 177 6.70 12.90 -12.75
CA VAL A 177 6.08 12.80 -11.42
C VAL A 177 5.26 14.05 -11.19
N TYR A 178 4.00 13.86 -10.81
CA TYR A 178 3.08 14.92 -10.43
C TYR A 178 3.07 15.08 -8.91
N ASP A 179 3.08 16.33 -8.43
CA ASP A 179 3.20 16.69 -7.02
C ASP A 179 1.85 17.13 -6.44
N ALA A 180 1.04 16.15 -6.04
CA ALA A 180 -0.25 16.36 -5.38
C ALA A 180 -0.13 16.97 -3.98
N SER A 181 1.09 17.07 -3.42
CA SER A 181 1.37 17.66 -2.11
C SER A 181 1.79 19.14 -2.20
N SER A 182 1.91 19.69 -3.42
CA SER A 182 2.19 21.11 -3.60
C SER A 182 1.08 21.95 -2.96
N LYS A 183 1.44 23.03 -2.30
CA LYS A 183 0.48 23.99 -1.75
C LYS A 183 1.18 25.30 -1.46
N ASP A 184 0.40 26.38 -1.50
CA ASP A 184 0.85 27.66 -0.97
C ASP A 184 0.83 27.68 0.56
N LYS A 185 1.50 28.68 1.14
CA LYS A 185 1.57 28.85 2.58
C LYS A 185 0.15 29.00 3.14
N ASN A 186 -0.16 28.19 4.17
CA ASN A 186 -1.47 28.13 4.82
C ASN A 186 -2.62 27.62 3.93
N GLN A 187 -2.33 27.04 2.77
CA GLN A 187 -3.32 26.38 1.92
C GLN A 187 -3.26 24.86 2.07
N LYS A 188 -4.33 24.19 1.63
CA LYS A 188 -4.41 22.74 1.53
C LYS A 188 -3.93 22.28 0.14
N SER A 189 -3.14 21.20 0.11
CA SER A 189 -2.85 20.47 -1.11
C SER A 189 -3.98 19.52 -1.45
N LEU A 190 -3.95 18.92 -2.65
CA LEU A 190 -4.90 17.87 -3.03
C LEU A 190 -4.88 16.73 -2.00
N ASN A 191 -3.71 16.27 -1.58
CA ASN A 191 -3.58 15.21 -0.59
C ASN A 191 -4.21 15.56 0.78
N ASP A 192 -4.21 16.85 1.18
CA ASP A 192 -4.82 17.28 2.44
C ASP A 192 -6.36 17.38 2.36
N CYS A 193 -6.92 17.23 1.16
CA CYS A 193 -8.36 17.31 0.89
C CYS A 193 -9.00 15.93 0.62
N LEU A 194 -8.20 14.87 0.56
CA LEU A 194 -8.62 13.50 0.31
C LEU A 194 -8.43 12.64 1.56
N LEU A 195 -9.34 11.69 1.77
CA LEU A 195 -9.18 10.65 2.77
C LEU A 195 -8.06 9.71 2.32
N GLN A 196 -7.15 9.40 3.23
CA GLN A 196 -6.02 8.52 2.96
C GLN A 196 -6.47 7.08 2.66
N GLY A 197 -7.51 6.63 3.37
CA GLY A 197 -7.96 5.25 3.34
C GLY A 197 -6.99 4.27 4.03
N PRO A 198 -7.43 3.02 4.21
CA PRO A 198 -6.68 2.04 4.97
C PRO A 198 -5.43 1.58 4.23
N ASN A 199 -4.42 1.16 4.99
CA ASN A 199 -3.25 0.51 4.41
C ASN A 199 -3.60 -0.90 3.90
N LEU A 200 -3.77 -1.03 2.59
CA LEU A 200 -4.05 -2.30 1.91
C LEU A 200 -2.79 -3.10 1.55
N VAL A 201 -1.59 -2.61 1.89
CA VAL A 201 -0.34 -3.32 1.60
C VAL A 201 -0.29 -4.59 2.47
N PRO A 202 -0.23 -5.79 1.87
CA PRO A 202 -0.18 -7.02 2.63
C PRO A 202 1.12 -7.08 3.44
N GLU A 203 1.04 -7.59 4.66
CA GLU A 203 2.22 -7.79 5.51
C GLU A 203 3.27 -8.64 4.81
N LEU A 204 4.48 -8.10 4.69
CA LEU A 204 5.58 -8.77 3.97
C LEU A 204 5.87 -10.16 4.55
N LEU A 205 5.88 -10.30 5.89
CA LEU A 205 6.09 -11.59 6.53
C LEU A 205 5.02 -12.61 6.13
N LYS A 206 3.75 -12.20 6.11
CA LYS A 206 2.63 -13.05 5.69
C LYS A 206 2.77 -13.48 4.22
N VAL A 207 3.20 -12.57 3.34
CA VAL A 207 3.50 -12.89 1.94
C VAL A 207 4.64 -13.91 1.85
N LEU A 208 5.75 -13.69 2.55
CA LEU A 208 6.91 -14.59 2.54
C LEU A 208 6.61 -15.98 3.11
N LEU A 209 5.79 -16.07 4.16
CA LEU A 209 5.35 -17.35 4.70
C LEU A 209 4.47 -18.11 3.69
N LYS A 210 3.52 -17.42 3.04
CA LYS A 210 2.72 -18.03 1.96
C LYS A 210 3.57 -18.53 0.80
N PHE A 211 4.62 -17.79 0.43
CA PHE A 211 5.59 -18.22 -0.58
C PHE A 211 6.28 -19.55 -0.25
N ARG A 212 6.42 -19.89 1.04
CA ARG A 212 7.04 -21.15 1.50
C ARG A 212 6.06 -22.32 1.64
N LEU A 213 4.74 -22.08 1.61
CA LEU A 213 3.73 -23.14 1.75
C LEU A 213 3.68 -24.07 0.54
N HIS A 214 4.08 -23.61 -0.63
CA HIS A 214 3.97 -24.34 -1.88
C HIS A 214 5.34 -24.58 -2.51
N ARG A 215 5.52 -25.74 -3.16
CA ARG A 215 6.77 -26.13 -3.81
C ARG A 215 7.13 -25.25 -5.02
N ILE A 216 6.13 -24.68 -5.67
CA ILE A 216 6.26 -23.91 -6.92
C ILE A 216 5.49 -22.60 -6.72
N VAL A 217 6.10 -21.48 -7.13
CA VAL A 217 5.50 -20.15 -7.05
C VAL A 217 5.62 -19.46 -8.40
N PHE A 218 4.57 -18.74 -8.79
CA PHE A 218 4.57 -17.85 -9.96
C PHE A 218 4.71 -16.41 -9.49
N THR A 219 5.58 -15.67 -10.16
CA THR A 219 5.77 -14.24 -9.93
C THR A 219 5.49 -13.51 -11.24
N ALA A 220 4.67 -12.47 -11.19
CA ALA A 220 4.39 -11.60 -12.31
C ALA A 220 4.43 -10.14 -11.85
N ASP A 221 4.87 -9.25 -12.73
CA ASP A 221 4.78 -7.81 -12.54
C ASP A 221 3.71 -7.25 -13.49
N ILE A 222 2.74 -6.52 -12.94
CA ILE A 222 1.66 -5.93 -13.72
C ILE A 222 2.08 -4.50 -14.08
N GLN A 223 2.48 -4.32 -15.33
CA GLN A 223 2.88 -3.02 -15.84
C GLN A 223 1.69 -2.03 -15.75
N LYS A 224 1.95 -0.84 -15.18
CA LYS A 224 0.98 0.28 -15.11
C LYS A 224 -0.36 -0.09 -14.43
N ALA A 225 -0.35 -1.01 -13.45
CA ALA A 225 -1.57 -1.47 -12.76
C ALA A 225 -2.48 -0.33 -12.27
N PHE A 226 -1.91 0.68 -11.60
CA PHE A 226 -2.67 1.82 -11.08
C PHE A 226 -3.34 2.68 -12.17
N LEU A 227 -2.83 2.66 -13.41
CA LEU A 227 -3.36 3.45 -14.51
C LEU A 227 -4.55 2.76 -15.21
N GLN A 228 -4.95 1.58 -14.75
CA GLN A 228 -6.20 0.93 -15.18
C GLN A 228 -7.43 1.45 -14.43
N ILE A 229 -7.21 2.26 -13.39
CA ILE A 229 -8.26 2.96 -12.67
C ILE A 229 -8.26 4.42 -13.14
N SER A 230 -9.35 4.84 -13.78
CA SER A 230 -9.59 6.23 -14.18
C SER A 230 -10.33 7.00 -13.09
N VAL A 231 -10.18 8.33 -13.13
CA VAL A 231 -10.91 9.24 -12.25
C VAL A 231 -12.14 9.77 -12.98
N SER A 232 -13.27 9.82 -12.28
CA SER A 232 -14.55 10.34 -12.79
C SER A 232 -14.40 11.75 -13.35
N CYS A 233 -15.09 12.06 -14.45
CA CYS A 233 -14.95 13.34 -15.14
C CYS A 233 -15.18 14.56 -14.25
N GLU A 234 -16.05 14.45 -13.23
CA GLU A 234 -16.34 15.52 -12.27
C GLU A 234 -15.15 15.88 -11.36
N ASP A 235 -14.22 14.95 -11.16
CA ASP A 235 -13.07 15.12 -10.26
C ASP A 235 -11.75 15.37 -11.02
N ARG A 236 -11.73 15.23 -12.35
CA ARG A 236 -10.50 15.37 -13.17
C ARG A 236 -9.90 16.78 -13.13
N ASP A 237 -10.73 17.81 -13.02
CA ASP A 237 -10.26 19.20 -12.94
C ASP A 237 -9.48 19.49 -11.64
N ALA A 238 -9.60 18.61 -10.64
CA ALA A 238 -8.82 18.69 -9.41
C ALA A 238 -7.46 17.96 -9.50
N MET A 239 -7.04 17.51 -10.68
CA MET A 239 -5.79 16.78 -10.92
C MET A 239 -4.82 17.47 -11.87
#